data_AF-A0AAD9B6Z9-F1
#
_entry.id   AF-A0AAD9B6Z9-F1
#
_cell.length_a   1.000
_cell.length_b   1.000
_cell.length_c   1.000
_cell.angle_alpha   90.00
_cell.angle_beta   90.00
_cell.angle_gamma   90.00
#
_symmetry.space_group_name_H-M   'P 1'
#
loop_
_entity.id
_entity.type
_entity.pdbx_description
1 polymer ?
#
loop_
_entity_poly.entity_id
_entity_poly.type
_entity_poly.pdbx_seq_one_letter_code
_entity_poly.pdbx_strand_id
1 'polypeptide(L)'
;MAASVRGSHDKSRSNLLAEMYNLETPAGQIFCGTHTTLGFSSAMNKVMRLVEADMKMEQVLQSFMVDLDVDSKNASVAGQALDMCLKLVAPEYAHKPWNRYREFLLFLEQRQVSSVLFSYKDSRFGCLSRAAAVLIYHFGHLTEFLSQNPHINNRLACLVREVMELPYLKVVLVVFACLGVHLVEPFYARTIEKDATHTQLREFYKGLHTGLGEPISDNYTTFTTPEYPVVSDKLFSSVKKTYTEEVLNSVSDVAAEHLDEVKKLTDLMQPHLQTVLARQRRDYGIDEENFPMDYPVSEQASNIDDTPVHNIGMERQCGKVDYRLKKLGTLNAVTAQAKREVELNWSKLMKAKFESGADQKQEMAQRKERKRLDMLDTLKSRGGPFTDSGEVEKFLVDESLNNNAKLQRMKLEVQFARESTTLLPKVDPIFRIQVTLPSGKRRMKTAQEFGDALMAYLGKRSDRTTLKYAKFQESLERLRKI
;
A
#
# COMPACT_ATOMS: atom_id res chain seq x y z
N MET A 1 33.03 -6.93 -43.79
CA MET A 1 33.75 -7.49 -42.62
C MET A 1 33.82 -6.47 -41.49
N ALA A 2 32.68 -6.13 -40.87
CA ALA A 2 32.64 -5.17 -39.76
C ALA A 2 31.52 -5.51 -38.77
N ALA A 3 31.51 -6.74 -38.26
CA ALA A 3 30.43 -7.26 -37.41
C ALA A 3 30.91 -8.02 -36.15
N SER A 4 32.11 -7.77 -35.62
CA SER A 4 32.61 -8.57 -34.47
C SER A 4 33.15 -7.81 -33.26
N VAL A 5 32.87 -6.51 -33.09
CA VAL A 5 33.48 -5.72 -31.99
C VAL A 5 32.50 -5.34 -30.86
N ARG A 6 31.18 -5.52 -31.01
CA ARG A 6 30.23 -5.15 -29.94
C ARG A 6 30.06 -6.21 -28.84
N GLY A 7 30.45 -7.48 -29.06
CA GLY A 7 30.27 -8.55 -28.08
C GLY A 7 31.32 -8.65 -26.96
N SER A 8 32.49 -8.00 -27.09
CA SER A 8 33.59 -8.15 -26.13
C SER A 8 33.56 -7.15 -24.96
N HIS A 9 32.94 -5.97 -25.14
CA HIS A 9 32.90 -4.92 -24.12
C HIS A 9 31.91 -5.20 -22.98
N ASP A 10 30.79 -5.89 -23.23
CA ASP A 10 29.74 -6.12 -22.21
C ASP A 10 30.04 -7.29 -21.25
N LYS A 11 30.79 -8.30 -21.69
CA LYS A 11 31.32 -9.35 -20.81
C LYS A 11 32.25 -8.75 -19.74
N SER A 12 33.04 -7.73 -20.09
CA SER A 12 33.96 -7.10 -19.14
C SER A 12 33.20 -6.35 -18.03
N ARG A 13 32.13 -5.62 -18.39
CA ARG A 13 31.33 -4.83 -17.44
C ARG A 13 30.50 -5.70 -16.49
N SER A 14 29.90 -6.79 -16.99
CA SER A 14 29.10 -7.72 -16.19
C SER A 14 29.96 -8.51 -15.20
N ASN A 15 31.18 -8.88 -15.60
CA ASN A 15 32.17 -9.50 -14.72
C ASN A 15 32.65 -8.50 -13.65
N LEU A 16 32.89 -7.25 -14.03
CA LEU A 16 33.31 -6.19 -13.10
C LEU A 16 32.26 -5.94 -12.01
N LEU A 17 30.97 -5.91 -12.37
CA LEU A 17 29.88 -5.74 -11.42
C LEU A 17 29.75 -6.96 -10.50
N ALA A 18 29.86 -8.18 -11.02
CA ALA A 18 29.85 -9.38 -10.18
C ALA A 18 31.03 -9.41 -9.20
N GLU A 19 32.21 -8.98 -9.63
CA GLU A 19 33.37 -8.84 -8.76
C GLU A 19 33.15 -7.75 -7.69
N MET A 20 32.65 -6.57 -8.07
CA MET A 20 32.34 -5.47 -7.15
C MET A 20 31.33 -5.85 -6.05
N TYR A 21 30.35 -6.70 -6.38
CA TYR A 21 29.30 -7.13 -5.44
C TYR A 21 29.55 -8.52 -4.83
N ASN A 22 30.68 -9.15 -5.16
CA ASN A 22 31.04 -10.53 -4.77
C ASN A 22 29.92 -11.53 -5.09
N LEU A 23 29.49 -11.53 -6.34
CA LEU A 23 28.51 -12.43 -6.91
C LEU A 23 29.23 -13.64 -7.53
N GLU A 24 28.72 -14.85 -7.30
CA GLU A 24 29.32 -16.11 -7.80
C GLU A 24 29.27 -16.22 -9.34
N THR A 25 28.41 -15.46 -10.00
CA THR A 25 28.22 -15.47 -11.45
C THR A 25 28.03 -14.04 -11.98
N PRO A 26 28.67 -13.67 -13.10
CA PRO A 26 28.40 -12.44 -13.81
C PRO A 26 26.92 -12.30 -14.10
N ALA A 27 26.37 -11.09 -13.93
CA ALA A 27 24.98 -10.78 -14.26
C ALA A 27 24.74 -10.71 -15.79
N GLY A 28 25.29 -11.67 -16.52
CA GLY A 28 24.97 -11.93 -17.91
C GLY A 28 23.52 -12.39 -17.96
N GLN A 29 22.64 -11.40 -18.13
CA GLN A 29 21.24 -11.52 -18.57
C GLN A 29 20.27 -11.93 -17.46
N ILE A 30 19.82 -10.89 -16.76
CA ILE A 30 18.85 -10.95 -15.65
C ILE A 30 17.43 -11.12 -16.23
N PHE A 31 16.97 -12.34 -16.47
CA PHE A 31 15.55 -12.61 -16.73
C PHE A 31 14.77 -12.69 -15.42
N CYS A 32 14.51 -11.55 -14.78
CA CYS A 32 13.65 -11.49 -13.62
C CYS A 32 12.19 -11.33 -14.07
N GLY A 33 11.53 -12.42 -14.44
CA GLY A 33 10.13 -12.34 -14.85
C GLY A 33 9.16 -11.96 -13.74
N THR A 34 9.62 -11.97 -12.49
CA THR A 34 8.85 -11.51 -11.34
C THR A 34 8.70 -9.99 -11.30
N HIS A 35 9.60 -9.20 -11.94
CA HIS A 35 9.43 -7.74 -12.03
C HIS A 35 8.19 -7.34 -12.83
N THR A 36 7.77 -8.13 -13.83
CA THR A 36 6.55 -7.83 -14.60
C THR A 36 5.31 -7.90 -13.69
N THR A 37 5.26 -8.84 -12.73
CA THR A 37 4.15 -8.93 -11.76
C THR A 37 4.09 -7.70 -10.83
N LEU A 38 5.25 -7.14 -10.46
CA LEU A 38 5.33 -5.88 -9.72
C LEU A 38 4.89 -4.70 -10.61
N GLY A 39 5.24 -4.75 -11.90
CA GLY A 39 4.79 -3.82 -12.93
C GLY A 39 3.26 -3.78 -13.02
N PHE A 40 2.60 -4.94 -13.06
CA PHE A 40 1.13 -5.03 -13.06
C PHE A 40 0.53 -4.39 -11.80
N SER A 41 1.07 -4.72 -10.62
CA SER A 41 0.62 -4.12 -9.35
C SER A 41 0.79 -2.60 -9.32
N SER A 42 1.88 -2.10 -9.91
CA SER A 42 2.16 -0.67 -10.04
C SER A 42 1.20 0.01 -11.02
N ALA A 43 0.90 -0.63 -12.17
CA ALA A 43 -0.06 -0.11 -13.15
C ALA A 43 -1.49 -0.07 -12.58
N MET A 44 -1.95 -1.13 -11.93
CA MET A 44 -3.26 -1.15 -11.25
C MET A 44 -3.39 0.00 -10.24
N ASN A 45 -2.37 0.21 -9.39
CA ASN A 45 -2.34 1.35 -8.47
C ASN A 45 -2.29 2.71 -9.17
N LYS A 46 -1.58 2.82 -10.30
CA LYS A 46 -1.51 4.07 -11.06
C LYS A 46 -2.87 4.44 -11.63
N VAL A 47 -3.60 3.50 -12.21
CA VAL A 47 -4.96 3.72 -12.73
C VAL A 47 -5.90 4.12 -11.60
N MET A 48 -5.86 3.41 -10.47
CA MET A 48 -6.68 3.78 -9.32
C MET A 48 -6.40 5.18 -8.79
N ARG A 49 -5.14 5.63 -8.78
CA ARG A 49 -4.83 7.01 -8.41
C ARG A 49 -5.46 8.04 -9.35
N LEU A 50 -5.59 7.74 -10.64
CA LEU A 50 -6.28 8.65 -11.57
C LEU A 50 -7.77 8.76 -11.23
N VAL A 51 -8.42 7.62 -10.98
CA VAL A 51 -9.84 7.56 -10.55
C VAL A 51 -10.02 8.32 -9.23
N GLU A 52 -9.19 8.03 -8.24
CA GLU A 52 -9.25 8.63 -6.91
C GLU A 52 -8.92 10.13 -6.90
N ALA A 53 -8.02 10.58 -7.78
CA ALA A 53 -7.74 11.99 -7.99
C ALA A 53 -8.96 12.73 -8.58
N ASP A 54 -9.65 12.13 -9.55
CA ASP A 54 -10.90 12.69 -10.12
C ASP A 54 -12.01 12.77 -9.06
N MET A 55 -12.09 11.77 -8.18
CA MET A 55 -12.98 11.74 -7.01
C MET A 55 -12.56 12.70 -5.87
N LYS A 56 -11.36 13.29 -5.95
CA LYS A 56 -10.74 14.13 -4.91
C LYS A 56 -10.50 13.41 -3.57
N MET A 57 -10.21 12.11 -3.62
CA MET A 57 -9.99 11.26 -2.44
C MET A 57 -8.78 11.69 -1.59
N GLU A 58 -7.76 12.31 -2.20
CA GLU A 58 -6.56 12.78 -1.49
C GLU A 58 -6.91 13.76 -0.35
N GLN A 59 -7.97 14.54 -0.50
CA GLN A 59 -8.42 15.50 0.52
C GLN A 59 -9.04 14.82 1.74
N VAL A 60 -9.60 13.62 1.56
CA VAL A 60 -10.21 12.83 2.64
C VAL A 60 -9.11 12.21 3.50
N LEU A 61 -8.05 11.71 2.87
CA LEU A 61 -6.93 11.11 3.58
C LEU A 61 -5.94 12.11 4.20
N GLN A 62 -5.91 13.38 3.77
CA GLN A 62 -5.09 14.41 4.42
C GLN A 62 -5.38 14.57 5.93
N SER A 63 -6.60 14.20 6.37
CA SER A 63 -6.99 14.17 7.78
C SER A 63 -6.55 12.88 8.51
N PHE A 64 -6.23 11.82 7.78
CA PHE A 64 -5.90 10.49 8.30
C PHE A 64 -4.39 10.18 8.27
N MET A 65 -3.66 10.75 7.30
CA MET A 65 -2.25 10.46 6.98
C MET A 65 -1.25 11.21 7.87
N VAL A 66 -1.15 10.83 9.13
CA VAL A 66 -0.01 11.21 9.96
C VAL A 66 0.65 9.92 10.50
N ASP A 67 1.96 9.76 10.35
CA ASP A 67 2.79 8.71 10.99
C ASP A 67 2.43 7.22 10.78
N LEU A 68 1.78 6.81 9.69
CA LEU A 68 2.10 5.49 9.16
C LEU A 68 3.34 5.68 8.28
N ASP A 69 4.45 5.03 8.65
CA ASP A 69 5.65 4.89 7.81
C ASP A 69 5.30 3.96 6.64
N VAL A 70 4.36 4.42 5.83
CA VAL A 70 4.03 3.79 4.58
C VAL A 70 5.03 4.39 3.61
N ASP A 71 5.97 3.57 3.16
CA ASP A 71 6.78 3.82 1.95
C ASP A 71 5.89 4.04 0.68
N SER A 72 4.58 4.24 0.83
CA SER A 72 3.52 4.31 -0.18
C SER A 72 3.28 5.69 -0.76
N LYS A 73 4.28 6.57 -0.85
CA LYS A 73 4.11 7.84 -1.58
C LYS A 73 3.61 7.64 -3.03
N ASN A 74 3.65 6.40 -3.54
CA ASN A 74 3.18 5.98 -4.86
C ASN A 74 1.93 5.06 -4.89
N ALA A 75 1.28 4.72 -3.76
CA ALA A 75 0.13 3.80 -3.77
C ALA A 75 -1.23 4.54 -3.76
N SER A 76 -2.25 3.93 -4.38
CA SER A 76 -3.65 4.38 -4.35
C SER A 76 -4.24 4.34 -2.93
N VAL A 77 -5.33 5.07 -2.68
CA VAL A 77 -6.11 4.99 -1.43
C VAL A 77 -6.61 3.57 -1.21
N ALA A 78 -7.14 2.91 -2.25
CA ALA A 78 -7.55 1.51 -2.17
C ALA A 78 -6.37 0.57 -1.80
N GLY A 79 -5.20 0.77 -2.39
CA GLY A 79 -4.00 0.01 -2.07
C GLY A 79 -3.51 0.24 -0.63
N GLN A 80 -3.60 1.48 -0.15
CA GLN A 80 -3.28 1.83 1.24
C GLN A 80 -4.30 1.23 2.22
N ALA A 81 -5.59 1.28 1.89
CA ALA A 81 -6.66 0.69 2.70
C ALA A 81 -6.48 -0.82 2.83
N LEU A 82 -6.16 -1.52 1.73
CA LEU A 82 -5.81 -2.93 1.74
C LEU A 82 -4.65 -3.20 2.70
N ASP A 83 -3.54 -2.47 2.57
CA ASP A 83 -2.37 -2.64 3.44
C ASP A 83 -2.68 -2.36 4.92
N MET A 84 -3.54 -1.37 5.22
CA MET A 84 -3.99 -1.09 6.58
C MET A 84 -4.80 -2.25 7.17
N CYS A 85 -5.78 -2.77 6.43
CA CYS A 85 -6.60 -3.91 6.83
C CYS A 85 -5.73 -5.13 7.10
N LEU A 86 -4.83 -5.46 6.17
CA LEU A 86 -3.94 -6.61 6.29
C LEU A 86 -2.98 -6.43 7.46
N LYS A 87 -2.32 -5.28 7.62
CA LYS A 87 -1.45 -5.03 8.77
C LYS A 87 -2.16 -5.28 10.09
N LEU A 88 -3.42 -4.86 10.21
CA LEU A 88 -4.19 -5.03 11.42
C LEU A 88 -4.38 -6.51 11.79
N VAL A 89 -4.54 -7.41 10.82
CA VAL A 89 -4.89 -8.82 11.08
C VAL A 89 -3.92 -9.85 10.50
N ALA A 90 -2.77 -9.45 9.94
CA ALA A 90 -1.82 -10.38 9.34
C ALA A 90 -0.85 -10.97 10.40
N PRO A 91 -0.47 -12.25 10.25
CA PRO A 91 0.37 -12.97 11.22
C PRO A 91 1.77 -12.38 11.37
N GLU A 92 2.35 -11.77 10.33
CA GLU A 92 3.70 -11.21 10.36
C GLU A 92 3.84 -10.06 11.36
N TYR A 93 2.74 -9.35 11.60
CA TYR A 93 2.69 -8.22 12.52
C TYR A 93 2.18 -8.61 13.90
N ALA A 94 2.00 -9.90 14.21
CA ALA A 94 1.52 -10.37 15.52
C ALA A 94 2.39 -9.94 16.71
N HIS A 95 3.66 -9.57 16.45
CA HIS A 95 4.58 -9.03 17.45
C HIS A 95 4.37 -7.52 17.72
N LYS A 96 3.55 -6.84 16.92
CA LYS A 96 3.27 -5.40 17.05
C LYS A 96 2.07 -5.16 17.96
N PRO A 97 2.12 -4.16 18.85
CA PRO A 97 1.07 -3.92 19.85
C PRO A 97 -0.26 -3.42 19.26
N TRP A 98 -0.28 -2.93 18.03
CA TRP A 98 -1.48 -2.46 17.32
C TRP A 98 -2.14 -3.54 16.44
N ASN A 99 -1.46 -4.65 16.18
CA ASN A 99 -2.01 -5.77 15.42
C ASN A 99 -2.97 -6.59 16.30
N ARG A 100 -3.99 -7.17 15.67
CA ARG A 100 -5.09 -7.92 16.29
C ARG A 100 -5.28 -9.28 15.64
N TYR A 101 -4.21 -9.84 15.06
CA TYR A 101 -4.24 -11.15 14.40
C TYR A 101 -4.82 -12.24 15.28
N ARG A 102 -4.39 -12.36 16.55
CA ARG A 102 -4.84 -13.43 17.45
C ARG A 102 -6.30 -13.28 17.82
N GLU A 103 -6.72 -12.06 18.16
CA GLU A 103 -8.09 -11.73 18.50
C GLU A 103 -9.03 -11.95 17.31
N PHE A 104 -8.59 -11.58 16.11
CA PHE A 104 -9.35 -11.80 14.89
C PHE A 104 -9.44 -13.29 14.52
N LEU A 105 -8.35 -14.05 14.70
CA LEU A 105 -8.34 -15.50 14.48
C LEU A 105 -9.36 -16.21 15.39
N LEU A 106 -9.35 -15.89 16.69
CA LEU A 106 -10.34 -16.42 17.63
C LEU A 106 -11.77 -16.03 17.25
N PHE A 107 -11.97 -14.80 16.74
CA PHE A 107 -13.27 -14.34 16.26
C PHE A 107 -13.78 -15.15 15.05
N LEU A 108 -12.89 -15.50 14.11
CA LEU A 108 -13.22 -16.34 12.96
C LEU A 108 -13.52 -17.79 13.39
N GLU A 109 -12.70 -18.35 14.28
CA GLU A 109 -12.90 -19.70 14.83
C GLU A 109 -14.26 -19.83 15.53
N GLN A 110 -14.66 -18.83 16.32
CA GLN A 110 -15.98 -18.80 16.99
C GLN A 110 -17.15 -18.81 16.00
N ARG A 111 -16.95 -18.30 14.77
CA ARG A 111 -17.95 -18.28 13.70
C ARG A 111 -17.85 -19.45 12.75
N GLN A 112 -16.93 -20.38 13.00
CA GLN A 112 -16.64 -21.52 12.11
C GLN A 112 -16.30 -21.06 10.68
N VAL A 113 -15.67 -19.87 10.55
CA VAL A 113 -15.19 -19.32 9.28
C VAL A 113 -13.76 -19.79 9.05
N SER A 114 -13.40 -20.06 7.80
CA SER A 114 -12.06 -20.48 7.43
C SER A 114 -11.02 -19.44 7.86
N SER A 115 -9.97 -19.89 8.54
CA SER A 115 -8.90 -19.02 9.05
C SER A 115 -7.85 -18.68 7.98
N VAL A 116 -8.22 -18.71 6.70
CA VAL A 116 -7.32 -18.37 5.58
C VAL A 116 -7.00 -16.89 5.66
N LEU A 117 -5.83 -16.55 6.19
CA LEU A 117 -5.34 -15.19 6.29
C LEU A 117 -4.15 -15.00 5.35
N PHE A 118 -4.04 -13.79 4.80
CA PHE A 118 -2.96 -13.47 3.88
C PHE A 118 -1.63 -13.40 4.62
N SER A 119 -0.65 -14.14 4.11
CA SER A 119 0.74 -14.14 4.59
C SER A 119 1.62 -13.50 3.51
N TYR A 120 2.18 -12.33 3.85
CA TYR A 120 3.20 -11.65 3.05
C TYR A 120 4.46 -12.50 2.87
N LYS A 121 4.83 -13.31 3.87
CA LYS A 121 6.02 -14.17 3.78
C LYS A 121 5.90 -15.21 2.68
N ASP A 122 4.68 -15.69 2.43
CA ASP A 122 4.40 -16.74 1.46
C ASP A 122 4.06 -16.17 0.07
N SER A 123 3.93 -14.85 -0.04
CA SER A 123 3.50 -14.14 -1.26
C SER A 123 4.52 -13.07 -1.65
N ARG A 124 5.62 -13.47 -2.31
CA ARG A 124 6.72 -12.57 -2.70
C ARG A 124 6.36 -11.62 -3.85
N PHE A 125 5.54 -12.07 -4.79
CA PHE A 125 5.22 -11.39 -6.04
C PHE A 125 3.71 -11.47 -6.30
N GLY A 126 3.08 -10.43 -6.87
CA GLY A 126 1.62 -10.41 -7.05
C GLY A 126 0.80 -10.30 -5.75
N CYS A 127 1.43 -9.90 -4.64
CA CYS A 127 0.79 -9.83 -3.32
C CYS A 127 -0.49 -8.97 -3.31
N LEU A 128 -0.55 -7.93 -4.15
CA LEU A 128 -1.70 -7.02 -4.22
C LEU A 128 -3.01 -7.76 -4.54
N SER A 129 -3.02 -8.56 -5.61
CA SER A 129 -4.22 -9.23 -6.09
C SER A 129 -4.69 -10.34 -5.15
N ARG A 130 -3.75 -11.16 -4.68
CA ARG A 130 -4.08 -12.24 -3.74
C ARG A 130 -4.54 -11.71 -2.39
N ALA A 131 -3.89 -10.67 -1.89
CA ALA A 131 -4.31 -10.06 -0.64
C ALA A 131 -5.67 -9.35 -0.77
N ALA A 132 -5.97 -8.77 -1.94
CA ALA A 132 -7.29 -8.22 -2.22
C ALA A 132 -8.38 -9.31 -2.20
N ALA A 133 -8.14 -10.46 -2.81
CA ALA A 133 -9.07 -11.60 -2.79
C ALA A 133 -9.34 -12.09 -1.35
N VAL A 134 -8.28 -12.31 -0.57
CA VAL A 134 -8.41 -12.74 0.83
C VAL A 134 -9.08 -11.68 1.71
N LEU A 135 -8.81 -10.39 1.47
CA LEU A 135 -9.50 -9.32 2.19
C LEU A 135 -10.98 -9.27 1.82
N ILE A 136 -11.37 -9.52 0.56
CA ILE A 136 -12.78 -9.59 0.16
C ILE A 136 -13.50 -10.70 0.93
N TYR A 137 -12.93 -11.89 1.00
CA TYR A 137 -13.46 -13.00 1.78
C TYR A 137 -13.68 -12.61 3.26
N HIS A 138 -12.72 -11.91 3.86
CA HIS A 138 -12.81 -11.46 5.26
C HIS A 138 -13.44 -10.09 5.46
N PHE A 139 -13.95 -9.43 4.42
CA PHE A 139 -14.34 -8.01 4.51
C PHE A 139 -15.47 -7.83 5.53
N GLY A 140 -16.55 -8.61 5.40
CA GLY A 140 -17.67 -8.56 6.34
C GLY A 140 -17.26 -8.94 7.77
N HIS A 141 -16.42 -9.97 7.90
CA HIS A 141 -15.94 -10.45 9.20
C HIS A 141 -15.06 -9.42 9.91
N LEU A 142 -14.18 -8.72 9.19
CA LEU A 142 -13.35 -7.67 9.76
C LEU A 142 -14.18 -6.45 10.20
N THR A 143 -15.20 -6.08 9.42
CA THR A 143 -16.15 -5.02 9.80
C THR A 143 -16.90 -5.41 11.07
N GLU A 144 -17.44 -6.62 11.11
CA GLU A 144 -18.17 -7.15 12.26
C GLU A 144 -17.26 -7.21 13.49
N PHE A 145 -16.05 -7.75 13.37
CA PHE A 145 -15.07 -7.81 14.44
C PHE A 145 -14.80 -6.43 15.07
N LEU A 146 -14.56 -5.41 14.24
CA LEU A 146 -14.26 -4.06 14.73
C LEU A 146 -15.48 -3.33 15.32
N SER A 147 -16.69 -3.68 14.88
CA SER A 147 -17.95 -3.17 15.42
C SER A 147 -18.26 -3.75 16.81
N GLN A 148 -18.04 -5.05 17.01
CA GLN A 148 -18.26 -5.74 18.29
C GLN A 148 -17.18 -5.42 19.34
N ASN A 149 -16.03 -4.91 18.90
CA ASN A 149 -14.90 -4.57 19.76
C ASN A 149 -14.56 -3.08 19.68
N PRO A 150 -15.44 -2.17 20.14
CA PRO A 150 -15.22 -0.72 20.07
C PRO A 150 -14.01 -0.26 20.88
N HIS A 151 -13.61 -1.05 21.89
CA HIS A 151 -12.41 -0.82 22.68
C HIS A 151 -11.09 -1.00 21.89
N ILE A 152 -11.12 -1.64 20.71
CA ILE A 152 -9.97 -1.69 19.79
C ILE A 152 -9.89 -0.32 19.08
N ASN A 153 -9.36 0.67 19.78
CA ASN A 153 -9.30 2.07 19.37
C ASN A 153 -7.88 2.55 19.05
N ASN A 154 -6.95 1.61 18.81
CA ASN A 154 -5.64 1.98 18.30
C ASN A 154 -5.80 2.64 16.92
N ARG A 155 -4.87 3.54 16.60
CA ARG A 155 -4.94 4.37 15.38
C ARG A 155 -5.23 3.56 14.11
N LEU A 156 -4.56 2.43 13.91
CA LEU A 156 -4.75 1.61 12.72
C LEU A 156 -6.17 1.05 12.66
N ALA A 157 -6.71 0.56 13.77
CA ALA A 157 -8.09 0.05 13.82
C ALA A 157 -9.14 1.15 13.56
N CYS A 158 -8.91 2.37 14.04
CA CYS A 158 -9.77 3.51 13.70
C CYS A 158 -9.73 3.80 12.20
N LEU A 159 -8.54 3.82 11.59
CA LEU A 159 -8.39 3.99 10.13
C LEU A 159 -9.07 2.88 9.35
N VAL A 160 -8.93 1.61 9.79
CA VAL A 160 -9.57 0.46 9.15
C VAL A 160 -11.09 0.62 9.15
N ARG A 161 -11.71 1.05 10.26
CA ARG A 161 -13.16 1.33 10.29
C ARG A 161 -13.58 2.35 9.23
N GLU A 162 -12.84 3.45 9.13
CA GLU A 162 -13.14 4.53 8.18
C GLU A 162 -12.97 4.09 6.71
N VAL A 163 -11.90 3.36 6.39
CA VAL A 163 -11.68 2.93 4.99
C VAL A 163 -12.61 1.79 4.58
N MET A 164 -13.04 0.93 5.51
CA MET A 164 -14.00 -0.13 5.20
C MET A 164 -15.41 0.40 4.92
N GLU A 165 -15.70 1.65 5.32
CA GLU A 165 -16.95 2.35 4.97
C GLU A 165 -16.93 2.97 3.57
N LEU A 166 -15.78 2.96 2.86
CA LEU A 166 -15.69 3.49 1.51
C LEU A 166 -16.44 2.58 0.52
N PRO A 167 -17.54 3.03 -0.11
CA PRO A 167 -18.40 2.16 -0.91
C PRO A 167 -17.70 1.56 -2.13
N TYR A 168 -16.75 2.30 -2.73
CA TYR A 168 -16.03 1.86 -3.93
C TYR A 168 -14.91 0.84 -3.63
N LEU A 169 -14.49 0.71 -2.37
CA LEU A 169 -13.32 -0.10 -2.02
C LEU A 169 -13.50 -1.57 -2.40
N LYS A 170 -14.68 -2.14 -2.12
CA LYS A 170 -15.00 -3.54 -2.47
C LYS A 170 -14.85 -3.79 -3.97
N VAL A 171 -15.36 -2.90 -4.81
CA VAL A 171 -15.26 -3.01 -6.28
C VAL A 171 -13.80 -3.04 -6.72
N VAL A 172 -12.97 -2.13 -6.19
CA VAL A 172 -11.55 -2.07 -6.56
C VAL A 172 -10.79 -3.31 -6.14
N LEU A 173 -11.05 -3.82 -4.92
CA LEU A 173 -10.43 -5.04 -4.42
C LEU A 173 -10.85 -6.27 -5.24
N VAL A 174 -12.11 -6.35 -5.67
CA VAL A 174 -12.59 -7.39 -6.61
C VAL A 174 -11.85 -7.29 -7.94
N VAL A 175 -11.71 -6.11 -8.53
CA VAL A 175 -10.96 -5.93 -9.79
C VAL A 175 -9.51 -6.37 -9.63
N PHE A 176 -8.84 -5.98 -8.54
CA PHE A 176 -7.48 -6.44 -8.26
C PHE A 176 -7.40 -7.96 -8.13
N ALA A 177 -8.38 -8.59 -7.47
CA ALA A 177 -8.46 -10.04 -7.32
C ALA A 177 -8.68 -10.75 -8.66
N CYS A 178 -9.64 -10.30 -9.48
CA CYS A 178 -9.92 -10.86 -10.79
C CYS A 178 -8.70 -10.76 -11.73
N LEU A 179 -8.02 -9.61 -11.75
CA LEU A 179 -6.76 -9.45 -12.49
C LEU A 179 -5.66 -10.38 -11.94
N GLY A 180 -5.65 -10.65 -10.64
CA GLY A 180 -4.79 -11.68 -10.05
C GLY A 180 -4.99 -13.04 -10.66
N VAL A 181 -6.24 -13.51 -10.59
CA VAL A 181 -6.65 -14.86 -10.99
C VAL A 181 -6.50 -15.08 -12.49
N HIS A 182 -6.85 -14.10 -13.32
CA HIS A 182 -6.81 -14.23 -14.78
C HIS A 182 -5.48 -13.84 -15.42
N LEU A 183 -4.73 -12.88 -14.85
CA LEU A 183 -3.53 -12.34 -15.46
C LEU A 183 -2.26 -12.63 -14.64
N VAL A 184 -2.19 -12.09 -13.41
CA VAL A 184 -0.92 -12.00 -12.67
C VAL A 184 -0.40 -13.38 -12.27
N GLU A 185 -1.27 -14.23 -11.74
CA GLU A 185 -0.88 -15.56 -11.25
C GLU A 185 -0.63 -16.56 -12.38
N PRO A 186 -1.46 -16.65 -13.46
CA PRO A 186 -1.11 -17.46 -14.62
C PRO A 186 0.20 -17.02 -15.27
N PHE A 187 0.44 -15.70 -15.38
CA PHE A 187 1.71 -15.16 -15.87
C PHE A 187 2.88 -15.60 -14.98
N TYR A 188 2.74 -15.46 -13.65
CA TYR A 188 3.79 -15.83 -12.71
C TYR A 188 4.07 -17.34 -12.77
N ALA A 189 3.03 -18.17 -12.72
CA ALA A 189 3.12 -19.63 -12.79
C ALA A 189 3.83 -20.09 -14.07
N ARG A 190 3.48 -19.50 -15.23
CA ARG A 190 4.14 -19.82 -16.50
C ARG A 190 5.61 -19.37 -16.54
N THR A 191 5.92 -18.24 -15.90
CA THR A 191 7.29 -17.71 -15.82
C THR A 191 8.23 -18.59 -15.00
N ILE A 192 7.73 -19.22 -13.93
CA ILE A 192 8.54 -20.02 -13.00
C ILE A 192 8.48 -21.53 -13.28
N GLU A 193 7.75 -21.94 -14.32
CA GLU A 193 7.62 -23.33 -14.70
C GLU A 193 8.99 -23.90 -15.11
N LYS A 194 9.35 -25.05 -14.53
CA LYS A 194 10.69 -25.64 -14.64
C LYS A 194 11.12 -25.90 -16.09
N ASP A 195 10.17 -26.30 -16.92
CA ASP A 195 10.40 -26.71 -18.30
C ASP A 195 9.95 -25.63 -19.31
N ALA A 196 9.70 -24.40 -18.83
CA ALA A 196 9.37 -23.29 -19.72
C ALA A 196 10.58 -22.89 -20.57
N THR A 197 10.34 -22.72 -21.87
CA THR A 197 11.35 -22.23 -22.81
C THR A 197 11.09 -20.77 -23.20
N HIS A 198 12.11 -20.08 -23.67
CA HIS A 198 11.97 -18.69 -24.12
C HIS A 198 11.03 -18.57 -25.32
N THR A 199 11.05 -19.53 -26.25
CA THR A 199 10.11 -19.59 -27.38
C THR A 199 8.67 -19.69 -26.90
N GLN A 200 8.40 -20.61 -25.98
CA GLN A 200 7.06 -20.80 -25.43
C GLN A 200 6.55 -19.56 -24.67
N LEU A 201 7.43 -18.87 -23.96
CA LEU A 201 7.08 -17.64 -23.24
C LEU A 201 6.85 -16.47 -24.15
N ARG A 202 7.61 -16.38 -25.24
CA ARG A 202 7.40 -15.38 -26.29
C ARG A 202 5.99 -15.50 -26.85
N GLU A 203 5.57 -16.70 -27.23
CA GLU A 203 4.22 -16.97 -27.72
C GLU A 203 3.16 -16.66 -26.65
N PHE A 204 3.40 -17.12 -25.42
CA PHE A 204 2.50 -16.86 -24.31
C PHE A 204 2.31 -15.37 -24.04
N TYR A 205 3.38 -14.58 -24.02
CA TYR A 205 3.30 -13.14 -23.78
C TYR A 205 2.73 -12.36 -24.94
N LYS A 206 2.96 -12.78 -26.19
CA LYS A 206 2.30 -12.18 -27.35
C LYS A 206 0.79 -12.40 -27.30
N GLY A 207 0.35 -13.64 -27.03
CA GLY A 207 -1.07 -13.93 -26.86
C GLY A 207 -1.70 -13.16 -25.69
N LEU A 208 -0.96 -13.01 -24.58
CA LEU A 208 -1.42 -12.26 -23.42
C LEU A 208 -1.52 -10.76 -23.73
N HIS A 209 -0.55 -10.21 -24.45
CA HIS A 209 -0.55 -8.82 -24.89
C HIS A 209 -1.73 -8.53 -25.83
N THR A 210 -2.01 -9.42 -26.78
CA THR A 210 -3.19 -9.31 -27.65
C THR A 210 -4.47 -9.36 -26.83
N GLY A 211 -4.61 -10.33 -25.91
CA GLY A 211 -5.79 -10.43 -25.06
C GLY A 211 -6.00 -9.22 -24.15
N LEU A 212 -4.93 -8.60 -23.65
CA LEU A 212 -4.99 -7.36 -22.87
C LEU A 212 -5.43 -6.11 -23.68
N GLY A 213 -5.49 -6.23 -25.01
CA GLY A 213 -6.02 -5.19 -25.89
C GLY A 213 -7.53 -5.28 -26.11
N GLU A 214 -8.17 -6.35 -25.65
CA GLU A 214 -9.58 -6.63 -25.87
C GLU A 214 -10.41 -6.34 -24.61
N PRO A 215 -11.67 -5.87 -24.73
CA PRO A 215 -12.56 -5.73 -23.57
C PRO A 215 -12.80 -7.07 -22.86
N ILE A 216 -13.00 -7.06 -21.55
CA ILE A 216 -13.26 -8.32 -20.83
C ILE A 216 -14.61 -8.93 -21.20
N SER A 217 -14.68 -10.26 -21.11
CA SER A 217 -15.88 -11.04 -21.33
C SER A 217 -16.94 -10.86 -20.23
N ASP A 218 -18.19 -11.21 -20.56
CA ASP A 218 -19.29 -11.19 -19.58
C ASP A 218 -19.10 -12.17 -18.42
N ASN A 219 -18.34 -13.24 -18.65
CA ASN A 219 -18.10 -14.31 -17.69
C ASN A 219 -16.81 -14.11 -16.86
N TYR A 220 -16.13 -12.96 -17.03
CA TYR A 220 -14.86 -12.63 -16.38
C TYR A 220 -14.86 -12.88 -14.86
N THR A 221 -15.98 -12.63 -14.18
CA THR A 221 -16.07 -12.73 -12.71
C THR A 221 -16.49 -14.11 -12.21
N THR A 222 -16.84 -15.04 -13.12
CA THR A 222 -17.30 -16.39 -12.77
C THR A 222 -16.15 -17.35 -12.49
N PHE A 223 -14.94 -17.01 -12.92
CA PHE A 223 -13.74 -17.85 -12.85
C PHE A 223 -13.94 -19.25 -13.43
N THR A 224 -14.91 -19.47 -14.33
CA THR A 224 -15.17 -20.79 -14.93
C THR A 224 -14.14 -21.14 -16.00
N THR A 225 -13.82 -20.17 -16.84
CA THR A 225 -12.82 -20.26 -17.91
C THR A 225 -11.78 -19.16 -17.77
N PRO A 226 -10.56 -19.35 -18.28
CA PRO A 226 -9.58 -18.27 -18.40
C PRO A 226 -10.12 -17.15 -19.30
N GLU A 227 -9.79 -15.90 -18.96
CA GLU A 227 -10.19 -14.72 -19.75
C GLU A 227 -9.32 -14.61 -21.01
N TYR A 228 -8.01 -14.82 -20.86
CA TYR A 228 -7.06 -14.71 -21.97
C TYR A 228 -6.88 -16.07 -22.64
N PRO A 229 -7.15 -16.20 -23.96
CA PRO A 229 -7.12 -17.49 -24.66
C PRO A 229 -5.77 -18.24 -24.59
N VAL A 230 -4.68 -17.49 -24.39
CA VAL A 230 -3.33 -18.05 -24.25
C VAL A 230 -3.11 -18.79 -22.92
N VAL A 231 -3.95 -18.54 -21.93
CA VAL A 231 -3.94 -19.24 -20.64
C VAL A 231 -4.74 -20.52 -20.80
N SER A 232 -4.08 -21.67 -20.74
CA SER A 232 -4.77 -22.97 -20.81
C SER A 232 -5.65 -23.22 -19.58
N ASP A 233 -6.73 -24.00 -19.75
CA ASP A 233 -7.61 -24.43 -18.65
C ASP A 233 -6.86 -25.16 -17.54
N LYS A 234 -5.82 -25.94 -17.91
CA LYS A 234 -4.97 -26.65 -16.95
C LYS A 234 -4.19 -25.65 -16.08
N LEU A 235 -3.56 -24.64 -16.70
CA LEU A 235 -2.83 -23.60 -15.98
C LEU A 235 -3.78 -22.79 -15.08
N PHE A 236 -4.91 -22.37 -15.63
CA PHE A 236 -5.92 -21.61 -14.91
C PHE A 236 -6.48 -22.37 -13.69
N SER A 237 -6.83 -23.65 -13.89
CA SER A 237 -7.29 -24.51 -12.80
C SER A 237 -6.24 -24.70 -11.71
N SER A 238 -4.96 -24.80 -12.08
CA SER A 238 -3.88 -24.94 -11.10
C SER A 238 -3.71 -23.68 -10.24
N VAL A 239 -3.85 -22.49 -10.86
CA VAL A 239 -3.80 -21.20 -10.18
C VAL A 239 -5.00 -21.03 -9.25
N LYS A 240 -6.23 -21.33 -9.72
CA LYS A 240 -7.46 -21.21 -8.91
C LYS A 240 -7.37 -22.00 -7.60
N LYS A 241 -6.79 -23.21 -7.63
CA LYS A 241 -6.62 -24.04 -6.44
C LYS A 241 -5.83 -23.36 -5.33
N THR A 242 -4.98 -22.38 -5.66
CA THR A 242 -4.20 -21.64 -4.66
C THR A 242 -5.03 -20.62 -3.85
N TYR A 243 -6.20 -20.22 -4.34
CA TYR A 243 -7.05 -19.22 -3.70
C TYR A 243 -8.06 -19.81 -2.71
N THR A 244 -8.32 -21.13 -2.76
CA THR A 244 -9.49 -21.82 -2.18
C THR A 244 -10.81 -21.43 -2.86
N GLU A 245 -11.80 -22.34 -2.81
CA GLU A 245 -13.11 -22.13 -3.45
C GLU A 245 -13.91 -21.02 -2.76
N GLU A 246 -13.87 -20.98 -1.43
CA GLU A 246 -14.60 -20.00 -0.61
C GLU A 246 -14.17 -18.54 -0.92
N VAL A 247 -12.87 -18.31 -1.10
CA VAL A 247 -12.35 -16.98 -1.44
C VAL A 247 -12.79 -16.57 -2.84
N LEU A 248 -12.68 -17.48 -3.82
CA LEU A 248 -13.11 -17.18 -5.19
C LEU A 248 -14.61 -16.93 -5.26
N ASN A 249 -15.43 -17.71 -4.55
CA ASN A 249 -16.87 -17.51 -4.46
C ASN A 249 -17.20 -16.13 -3.86
N SER A 250 -16.53 -15.75 -2.77
CA SER A 250 -16.72 -14.41 -2.19
C SER A 250 -16.34 -13.27 -3.14
N VAL A 251 -15.30 -13.44 -3.96
CA VAL A 251 -14.96 -12.46 -5.00
C VAL A 251 -16.05 -12.41 -6.07
N SER A 252 -16.52 -13.56 -6.55
CA SER A 252 -17.60 -13.64 -7.54
C SER A 252 -18.92 -13.04 -7.05
N ASP A 253 -19.29 -13.30 -5.80
CA ASP A 253 -20.53 -12.79 -5.19
C ASP A 253 -20.52 -11.26 -5.15
N VAL A 254 -19.44 -10.66 -4.64
CA VAL A 254 -19.30 -9.19 -4.61
C VAL A 254 -19.19 -8.61 -6.01
N ALA A 255 -18.56 -9.33 -6.94
CA ALA A 255 -18.48 -8.90 -8.34
C ALA A 255 -19.85 -8.87 -9.02
N ALA A 256 -20.74 -9.80 -8.70
CA ALA A 256 -22.09 -9.86 -9.26
C ALA A 256 -22.94 -8.66 -8.83
N GLU A 257 -22.75 -8.15 -7.61
CA GLU A 257 -23.42 -6.94 -7.10
C GLU A 257 -22.99 -5.65 -7.83
N HIS A 258 -21.81 -5.66 -8.46
CA HIS A 258 -21.15 -4.49 -9.05
C HIS A 258 -20.58 -4.76 -10.45
N LEU A 259 -21.23 -5.63 -11.22
CA LEU A 259 -20.68 -6.18 -12.45
C LEU A 259 -20.27 -5.10 -13.46
N ASP A 260 -21.08 -4.06 -13.62
CA ASP A 260 -20.83 -2.97 -14.56
C ASP A 260 -19.60 -2.16 -14.16
N GLU A 261 -19.44 -1.82 -12.89
CA GLU A 261 -18.27 -1.08 -12.40
C GLU A 261 -17.00 -1.93 -12.42
N VAL A 262 -17.10 -3.22 -12.09
CA VAL A 262 -15.99 -4.18 -12.21
C VAL A 262 -15.51 -4.24 -13.66
N LYS A 263 -16.43 -4.35 -14.62
CA LYS A 263 -16.10 -4.34 -16.06
C LYS A 263 -15.42 -3.06 -16.49
N LYS A 264 -16.05 -1.92 -16.24
CA LYS A 264 -15.53 -0.60 -16.63
C LYS A 264 -14.14 -0.33 -16.05
N LEU A 265 -13.93 -0.65 -14.78
CA LEU A 265 -12.65 -0.41 -14.14
C LEU A 265 -11.56 -1.37 -14.63
N THR A 266 -11.90 -2.63 -14.90
CA THR A 266 -10.94 -3.60 -15.45
C THR A 266 -10.54 -3.20 -16.87
N ASP A 267 -11.50 -2.83 -17.72
CA ASP A 267 -11.24 -2.34 -19.09
C ASP A 267 -10.37 -1.07 -19.07
N LEU A 268 -10.54 -0.20 -18.07
CA LEU A 268 -9.67 0.97 -17.88
C LEU A 268 -8.24 0.58 -17.48
N MET A 269 -8.05 -0.55 -16.78
CA MET A 269 -6.73 -1.03 -16.37
C MET A 269 -5.99 -1.80 -17.47
N GLN A 270 -6.70 -2.52 -18.32
CA GLN A 270 -6.15 -3.42 -19.34
C GLN A 270 -5.08 -2.77 -20.24
N PRO A 271 -5.29 -1.59 -20.85
CA PRO A 271 -4.27 -0.96 -21.71
C PRO A 271 -2.97 -0.61 -20.96
N HIS A 272 -3.07 -0.26 -19.68
CA HIS A 272 -1.90 0.03 -18.85
C HIS A 272 -1.12 -1.25 -18.50
N LEU A 273 -1.82 -2.36 -18.29
CA LEU A 273 -1.21 -3.68 -18.09
C LEU A 273 -0.56 -4.19 -19.38
N GLN A 274 -1.21 -3.98 -20.53
CA GLN A 274 -0.67 -4.25 -21.86
C GLN A 274 0.66 -3.51 -22.08
N THR A 275 0.67 -2.20 -21.78
CA THR A 275 1.88 -1.35 -21.86
C THR A 275 2.99 -1.85 -20.95
N VAL A 276 2.67 -2.28 -19.72
CA VAL A 276 3.66 -2.87 -18.80
C VAL A 276 4.28 -4.14 -19.40
N LEU A 277 3.45 -5.00 -19.98
CA LEU A 277 3.91 -6.23 -20.61
C LEU A 277 4.85 -5.91 -21.77
N ALA A 278 4.44 -5.04 -22.70
CA ALA A 278 5.26 -4.60 -23.82
C ALA A 278 6.60 -4.00 -23.37
N ARG A 279 6.59 -3.11 -22.39
CA ARG A 279 7.80 -2.46 -21.86
C ARG A 279 8.76 -3.43 -21.18
N GLN A 280 8.24 -4.30 -20.31
CA GLN A 280 9.08 -5.24 -19.53
C GLN A 280 9.55 -6.43 -20.37
N ARG A 281 8.86 -6.72 -21.48
CA ARG A 281 9.10 -7.85 -22.39
C ARG A 281 9.42 -7.43 -23.82
N ARG A 282 10.02 -6.25 -23.98
CA ARG A 282 10.47 -5.72 -25.27
C ARG A 282 11.38 -6.69 -26.02
N ASP A 283 12.17 -7.49 -25.29
CA ASP A 283 13.04 -8.56 -25.78
C ASP A 283 12.32 -9.69 -26.52
N TYR A 284 11.00 -9.80 -26.38
CA TYR A 284 10.17 -10.73 -27.13
C TYR A 284 9.55 -10.14 -28.41
N GLY A 285 9.83 -8.86 -28.70
CA GLY A 285 9.33 -8.16 -29.89
C GLY A 285 7.81 -8.06 -29.89
N ILE A 286 7.24 -7.59 -28.77
CA ILE A 286 5.80 -7.41 -28.59
C ILE A 286 5.33 -6.08 -29.22
N ASP A 287 6.10 -5.01 -29.01
CA ASP A 287 5.85 -3.68 -29.55
C ASP A 287 7.21 -3.03 -29.87
N GLU A 288 7.73 -3.32 -31.06
CA GLU A 288 9.05 -2.86 -31.49
C GLU A 288 9.06 -1.37 -31.84
N GLU A 289 7.90 -0.78 -32.13
CA GLU A 289 7.76 0.65 -32.45
C GLU A 289 7.90 1.52 -31.20
N ASN A 290 7.16 1.20 -30.13
CA ASN A 290 7.19 1.99 -28.90
C ASN A 290 8.26 1.52 -27.90
N PHE A 291 8.65 0.23 -27.95
CA PHE A 291 9.62 -0.37 -27.04
C PHE A 291 10.64 -1.24 -27.79
N PRO A 292 11.60 -0.62 -28.50
CA PRO A 292 12.60 -1.35 -29.27
C PRO A 292 13.47 -2.27 -28.40
N MET A 293 13.94 -3.36 -29.00
CA MET A 293 14.83 -4.33 -28.36
C MET A 293 16.24 -3.74 -28.18
N ASP A 294 16.60 -3.41 -26.93
CA ASP A 294 17.98 -3.00 -26.62
C ASP A 294 18.93 -4.20 -26.58
N TYR A 295 18.44 -5.37 -26.13
CA TYR A 295 19.23 -6.58 -25.92
C TYR A 295 18.36 -7.83 -26.19
N PRO A 296 18.16 -8.25 -27.44
CA PRO A 296 17.28 -9.36 -27.77
C PRO A 296 17.84 -10.70 -27.25
N VAL A 297 16.97 -11.55 -26.69
CA VAL A 297 17.34 -12.87 -26.12
C VAL A 297 18.03 -13.77 -27.15
N SER A 298 17.65 -13.64 -28.43
CA SER A 298 18.26 -14.38 -29.53
C SER A 298 19.73 -14.07 -29.78
N GLU A 299 20.21 -12.90 -29.36
CA GLU A 299 21.64 -12.51 -29.49
C GLU A 299 22.46 -12.90 -28.25
N GLN A 300 21.78 -13.40 -27.22
CA GLN A 300 22.31 -13.59 -25.88
C GLN A 300 22.77 -15.02 -25.60
N ALA A 301 22.24 -16.00 -26.35
CA ALA A 301 22.56 -17.41 -26.25
C ALA A 301 22.67 -18.04 -27.65
N SER A 302 23.50 -19.09 -27.78
CA SER A 302 23.60 -19.87 -29.02
C SER A 302 22.30 -20.63 -29.33
N ASN A 303 21.56 -21.00 -28.28
CA ASN A 303 20.20 -21.51 -28.35
C ASN A 303 19.41 -20.91 -27.18
N ILE A 304 18.36 -20.16 -27.50
CA ILE A 304 17.56 -19.45 -26.50
C ILE A 304 16.85 -20.41 -25.56
N ASP A 305 16.45 -21.58 -26.03
CA ASP A 305 15.65 -22.53 -25.24
C ASP A 305 16.52 -23.40 -24.31
N ASP A 306 17.84 -23.39 -24.50
CA ASP A 306 18.79 -23.98 -23.55
C ASP A 306 19.11 -23.04 -22.38
N THR A 307 18.63 -21.79 -22.44
CA THR A 307 18.83 -20.80 -21.39
C THR A 307 17.70 -20.92 -20.36
N PRO A 308 18.01 -21.04 -19.06
CA PRO A 308 16.97 -21.12 -18.04
C PRO A 308 16.20 -19.80 -17.96
N VAL A 309 14.89 -19.88 -18.21
CA VAL A 309 13.95 -18.75 -18.10
C VAL A 309 13.96 -18.15 -16.70
N HIS A 310 13.95 -19.01 -15.68
CA HIS A 310 13.88 -18.61 -14.28
C HIS A 310 15.13 -19.07 -13.52
N ASN A 311 16.00 -18.12 -13.18
CA ASN A 311 17.21 -18.39 -12.42
C ASN A 311 17.02 -18.04 -10.93
N ILE A 312 16.60 -19.03 -10.12
CA ILE A 312 16.45 -18.90 -8.66
C ILE A 312 17.76 -18.46 -7.99
N GLY A 313 18.90 -18.94 -8.49
CA GLY A 313 20.21 -18.53 -8.00
C GLY A 313 20.39 -17.02 -8.11
N MET A 314 19.93 -16.44 -9.21
CA MET A 314 19.99 -15.01 -9.47
C MET A 314 18.98 -14.21 -8.67
N GLU A 315 17.72 -14.65 -8.54
CA GLU A 315 16.73 -14.00 -7.67
C GLU A 315 17.28 -13.88 -6.23
N ARG A 316 17.91 -14.96 -5.72
CA ARG A 316 18.57 -14.97 -4.41
C ARG A 316 19.75 -14.00 -4.34
N GLN A 317 20.51 -13.84 -5.42
CA GLN A 317 21.63 -12.90 -5.48
C GLN A 317 21.14 -11.43 -5.53
N CYS A 318 20.13 -11.11 -6.35
CA CYS A 318 19.50 -9.79 -6.36
C CYS A 318 18.92 -9.46 -4.98
N GLY A 319 18.19 -10.39 -4.36
CA GLY A 319 17.66 -10.22 -3.00
C GLY A 319 18.76 -10.01 -1.95
N LYS A 320 19.91 -10.68 -2.08
CA LYS A 320 21.10 -10.45 -1.22
C LYS A 320 21.69 -9.06 -1.43
N VAL A 321 21.79 -8.57 -2.66
CA VAL A 321 22.29 -7.22 -2.97
C VAL A 321 21.34 -6.17 -2.38
N ASP A 322 20.03 -6.32 -2.59
CA ASP A 322 19.01 -5.40 -2.10
C ASP A 322 18.97 -5.37 -0.56
N TYR A 323 19.05 -6.55 0.08
CA TYR A 323 19.20 -6.67 1.53
C TYR A 323 20.48 -5.99 2.02
N ARG A 324 21.62 -6.16 1.33
CA ARG A 324 22.88 -5.49 1.67
C ARG A 324 22.77 -3.98 1.51
N LEU A 325 22.19 -3.47 0.42
CA LEU A 325 21.97 -2.04 0.20
C LEU A 325 21.07 -1.41 1.28
N LYS A 326 19.99 -2.09 1.66
CA LYS A 326 19.10 -1.66 2.76
C LYS A 326 19.78 -1.71 4.12
N LYS A 327 20.55 -2.77 4.40
CA LYS A 327 21.28 -2.91 5.68
C LYS A 327 22.47 -1.95 5.79
N LEU A 328 23.10 -1.60 4.68
CA LEU A 328 24.29 -0.74 4.61
C LEU A 328 23.96 0.73 4.37
N GLY A 329 22.70 1.15 4.58
CA GLY A 329 22.17 2.52 4.42
C GLY A 329 23.24 3.55 4.07
N THR A 330 23.35 3.86 2.77
CA THR A 330 24.41 4.69 2.15
C THR A 330 25.85 4.21 2.39
N LEU A 331 26.44 3.58 1.37
CA LEU A 331 27.87 3.27 1.32
C LEU A 331 28.69 4.56 1.28
N ASN A 332 29.33 4.92 2.39
CA ASN A 332 30.58 5.67 2.37
C ASN A 332 31.72 4.69 2.66
N ALA A 333 32.61 4.51 1.69
CA ALA A 333 33.76 3.63 1.81
C ALA A 333 34.77 4.21 2.84
N VAL A 334 34.81 3.65 4.05
CA VAL A 334 35.97 3.76 4.95
C VAL A 334 36.14 2.44 5.71
N THR A 335 37.40 2.00 5.82
CA THR A 335 37.86 0.72 6.37
C THR A 335 37.37 0.43 7.80
N ALA A 336 37.07 -0.84 8.08
CA ALA A 336 36.43 -1.34 9.31
C ALA A 336 37.14 -0.95 10.63
N GLN A 337 38.39 -0.49 10.57
CA GLN A 337 39.18 -0.05 11.72
C GLN A 337 38.79 1.36 12.20
N ALA A 338 38.56 2.29 11.28
CA ALA A 338 38.04 3.63 11.60
C ALA A 338 36.63 3.55 12.18
N LYS A 339 35.81 2.61 11.69
CA LYS A 339 34.46 2.34 12.22
C LYS A 339 34.48 1.94 13.70
N ARG A 340 35.41 1.06 14.12
CA ARG A 340 35.51 0.62 15.52
C ARG A 340 35.94 1.75 16.47
N GLU A 341 36.88 2.60 16.04
CA GLU A 341 37.27 3.78 16.84
C GLU A 341 36.15 4.80 16.97
N VAL A 342 35.41 5.04 15.88
CA VAL A 342 34.23 5.92 15.90
C VAL A 342 33.12 5.33 16.77
N GLU A 343 32.84 4.03 16.69
CA GLU A 343 31.84 3.35 17.54
C GLU A 343 32.21 3.42 19.03
N LEU A 344 33.49 3.24 19.38
CA LEU A 344 33.96 3.32 20.76
C LEU A 344 33.87 4.76 21.30
N ASN A 345 34.31 5.75 20.51
CA ASN A 345 34.19 7.16 20.87
C ASN A 345 32.73 7.61 20.94
N TRP A 346 31.88 7.15 20.02
CA TRP A 346 30.44 7.38 20.02
C TRP A 346 29.79 6.78 21.26
N SER A 347 30.14 5.54 21.63
CA SER A 347 29.57 4.90 22.83
C SER A 347 29.94 5.63 24.12
N LYS A 348 31.18 6.15 24.22
CA LYS A 348 31.63 6.97 25.37
C LYS A 348 30.92 8.33 25.41
N LEU A 349 30.80 9.00 24.26
CA LEU A 349 30.07 10.27 24.11
C LEU A 349 28.57 10.10 24.39
N MET A 350 27.97 9.01 23.94
CA MET A 350 26.57 8.70 24.16
C MET A 350 26.29 8.42 25.63
N LYS A 351 27.16 7.70 26.34
CA LYS A 351 27.01 7.44 27.78
C LYS A 351 27.05 8.75 28.59
N ALA A 352 28.00 9.63 28.31
CA ALA A 352 28.10 10.96 28.94
C ALA A 352 26.93 11.90 28.56
N LYS A 353 26.42 11.82 27.32
CA LYS A 353 25.21 12.53 26.88
C LYS A 353 23.91 11.95 27.45
N PHE A 354 23.89 10.67 27.79
CA PHE A 354 22.73 10.01 28.37
C PHE A 354 22.55 10.40 29.83
N GLU A 355 23.65 10.45 30.60
CA GLU A 355 23.66 10.88 31.99
C GLU A 355 23.30 12.37 32.13
N SER A 356 23.83 13.24 31.25
CA SER A 356 23.46 14.68 31.22
C SER A 356 22.08 14.98 30.60
N GLY A 357 21.60 14.12 29.70
CA GLY A 357 20.31 14.29 29.02
C GLY A 357 19.11 13.68 29.75
N ALA A 358 19.32 12.76 30.70
CA ALA A 358 18.27 12.15 31.49
C ALA A 358 17.63 13.16 32.46
N ASP A 359 18.45 13.96 33.16
CA ASP A 359 17.97 15.00 34.08
C ASP A 359 17.19 16.10 33.34
N GLN A 360 17.68 16.55 32.19
CA GLN A 360 16.98 17.53 31.35
C GLN A 360 15.66 17.00 30.78
N LYS A 361 15.60 15.71 30.44
CA LYS A 361 14.35 15.07 29.97
C LYS A 361 13.34 14.92 31.11
N GLN A 362 13.80 14.61 32.32
CA GLN A 362 12.94 14.52 33.50
C GLN A 362 12.39 15.89 33.90
N GLU A 363 13.22 16.93 33.90
CA GLU A 363 12.76 18.31 34.12
C GLU A 363 11.76 18.77 33.05
N MET A 364 12.02 18.48 31.77
CA MET A 364 11.08 18.78 30.69
C MET A 364 9.76 18.01 30.80
N ALA A 365 9.81 16.74 31.23
CA ALA A 365 8.62 15.94 31.47
C ALA A 365 7.78 16.53 32.61
N GLN A 366 8.42 16.90 33.73
CA GLN A 366 7.74 17.55 34.85
C GLN A 366 7.15 18.91 34.47
N ARG A 367 7.85 19.73 33.68
CA ARG A 367 7.31 21.01 33.20
C ARG A 367 6.10 20.82 32.28
N LYS A 368 6.14 19.83 31.38
CA LYS A 368 5.00 19.50 30.51
C LYS A 368 3.82 18.99 31.31
N GLU A 369 4.06 18.17 32.32
CA GLU A 369 3.01 17.65 33.19
C GLU A 369 2.34 18.75 34.01
N ARG A 370 3.09 19.69 34.59
CA ARG A 370 2.51 20.86 35.26
C ARG A 370 1.62 21.67 34.32
N LYS A 371 2.12 21.98 33.12
CA LYS A 371 1.34 22.69 32.10
C LYS A 371 0.05 21.95 31.75
N ARG A 372 0.09 20.62 31.67
CA ARG A 372 -1.10 19.78 31.41
C ARG A 372 -2.12 19.88 32.55
N LEU A 373 -1.66 19.82 33.79
CA LEU A 373 -2.51 19.95 34.98
C LEU A 373 -3.13 21.36 35.09
N ASP A 374 -2.36 22.41 34.83
CA ASP A 374 -2.86 23.79 34.84
C ASP A 374 -3.99 24.00 33.81
N MET A 375 -3.81 23.45 32.60
CA MET A 375 -4.84 23.47 31.58
C MET A 375 -6.07 22.65 32.01
N LEU A 376 -5.87 21.48 32.61
CA LEU A 376 -6.97 20.63 33.10
C LEU A 376 -7.79 21.33 34.17
N ASP A 377 -7.16 21.99 35.14
CA ASP A 377 -7.86 22.72 36.20
C ASP A 377 -8.64 23.92 35.63
N THR A 378 -8.05 24.62 34.64
CA THR A 378 -8.75 25.68 33.90
C THR A 378 -9.96 25.12 33.15
N LEU A 379 -9.86 23.93 32.55
CA LEU A 379 -10.97 23.29 31.84
C LEU A 379 -12.06 22.80 32.81
N LYS A 380 -11.68 22.21 33.96
CA LYS A 380 -12.60 21.78 35.03
C LYS A 380 -13.46 22.91 35.58
N SER A 381 -12.86 24.09 35.82
CA SER A 381 -13.62 25.28 36.26
C SER A 381 -14.66 25.77 35.24
N ARG A 382 -14.61 25.24 34.01
CA ARG A 382 -15.47 25.57 32.88
C ARG A 382 -16.20 24.33 32.32
N GLY A 383 -16.49 23.35 33.17
CA GLY A 383 -17.28 22.16 32.79
C GLY A 383 -16.46 20.90 32.43
N GLY A 384 -15.13 20.93 32.58
CA GLY A 384 -14.24 19.80 32.23
C GLY A 384 -13.81 19.82 30.76
N PRO A 385 -12.77 19.08 30.35
CA PRO A 385 -12.42 18.93 28.93
C PRO A 385 -13.54 18.22 28.18
N PHE A 386 -13.72 18.53 26.90
CA PHE A 386 -14.70 17.79 26.08
C PHE A 386 -14.31 16.32 25.96
N THR A 387 -15.29 15.46 26.19
CA THR A 387 -15.12 14.00 26.18
C THR A 387 -15.73 13.35 24.95
N ASP A 388 -16.65 14.04 24.27
CA ASP A 388 -17.23 13.61 23.00
C ASP A 388 -17.49 14.77 22.05
N SER A 389 -17.76 14.46 20.79
CA SER A 389 -17.99 15.44 19.74
C SER A 389 -19.31 16.20 19.86
N GLY A 390 -20.34 15.60 20.46
CA GLY A 390 -21.63 16.24 20.69
C GLY A 390 -21.54 17.37 21.72
N GLU A 391 -20.67 17.26 22.72
CA GLU A 391 -20.39 18.36 23.65
C GLU A 391 -19.76 19.56 22.93
N VAL A 392 -18.86 19.31 21.96
CA VAL A 392 -18.24 20.36 21.14
C VAL A 392 -19.27 21.07 20.28
N GLU A 393 -20.17 20.32 19.63
CA GLU A 393 -21.26 20.91 18.83
C GLU A 393 -22.19 21.78 19.64
N LYS A 394 -22.67 21.27 20.79
CA LYS A 394 -23.55 22.03 21.69
C LYS A 394 -22.88 23.33 22.12
N PHE A 395 -21.59 23.29 22.43
CA PHE A 395 -20.83 24.48 22.82
C PHE A 395 -20.64 25.48 21.66
N LEU A 396 -20.44 25.01 20.43
CA LEU A 396 -20.32 25.88 19.26
C LEU A 396 -21.63 26.58 18.90
N VAL A 397 -22.77 25.91 19.07
CA VAL A 397 -24.10 26.42 18.71
C VAL A 397 -24.71 27.30 19.83
N ASP A 398 -24.17 27.26 21.05
CA ASP A 398 -24.66 28.05 22.19
C ASP A 398 -24.61 29.57 21.91
N GLU A 399 -25.77 30.19 21.66
CA GLU A 399 -25.89 31.61 21.34
C GLU A 399 -25.60 32.53 22.54
N SER A 400 -25.60 32.00 23.77
CA SER A 400 -25.32 32.78 24.99
C SER A 400 -23.84 33.16 25.12
N LEU A 401 -22.95 32.49 24.37
CA LEU A 401 -21.50 32.70 24.41
C LEU A 401 -21.02 33.54 23.22
N ASN A 402 -20.23 34.58 23.51
CA ASN A 402 -19.60 35.37 22.47
C ASN A 402 -18.49 34.59 21.73
N ASN A 403 -18.23 34.94 20.47
CA ASN A 403 -17.27 34.25 19.61
C ASN A 403 -15.84 34.22 20.16
N ASN A 404 -15.43 35.24 20.92
CA ASN A 404 -14.11 35.27 21.54
C ASN A 404 -13.99 34.26 22.69
N ALA A 405 -15.01 34.11 23.52
CA ALA A 405 -15.07 33.11 24.57
C ALA A 405 -15.03 31.69 23.99
N LYS A 406 -15.81 31.46 22.91
CA LYS A 406 -15.77 30.20 22.17
C LYS A 406 -14.37 29.90 21.62
N LEU A 407 -13.74 30.89 20.98
CA LEU A 407 -12.39 30.76 20.43
C LEU A 407 -11.35 30.44 21.50
N GLN A 408 -11.37 31.15 22.63
CA GLN A 408 -10.43 30.91 23.73
C GLN A 408 -10.59 29.53 24.34
N ARG A 409 -11.84 29.08 24.53
CA ARG A 409 -12.13 27.74 25.06
C ARG A 409 -11.68 26.67 24.08
N MET A 410 -12.07 26.75 22.80
CA MET A 410 -11.69 25.78 21.78
C MET A 410 -10.17 25.68 21.60
N LYS A 411 -9.47 26.81 21.63
CA LYS A 411 -8.00 26.83 21.56
C LYS A 411 -7.37 26.12 22.76
N LEU A 412 -7.90 26.32 23.97
CA LEU A 412 -7.41 25.66 25.17
C LEU A 412 -7.66 24.14 25.12
N GLU A 413 -8.82 23.72 24.63
CA GLU A 413 -9.16 22.29 24.43
C GLU A 413 -8.24 21.61 23.44
N VAL A 414 -7.97 22.23 22.30
CA VAL A 414 -7.04 21.69 21.29
C VAL A 414 -5.60 21.66 21.82
N GLN A 415 -5.20 22.63 22.65
CA GLN A 415 -3.90 22.60 23.32
C GLN A 415 -3.82 21.51 24.38
N PHE A 416 -4.88 21.32 25.16
CA PHE A 416 -4.97 20.26 26.16
C PHE A 416 -4.96 18.89 25.51
N ALA A 417 -5.73 18.68 24.44
CA ALA A 417 -5.71 17.46 23.63
C ALA A 417 -4.31 17.21 23.06
N ARG A 418 -3.65 18.23 22.49
CA ARG A 418 -2.28 18.13 21.97
C ARG A 418 -1.25 17.69 23.01
N GLU A 419 -1.35 18.20 24.24
CA GLU A 419 -0.39 17.90 25.31
C GLU A 419 -0.72 16.63 26.07
N SER A 420 -1.99 16.18 26.03
CA SER A 420 -2.47 14.98 26.72
C SER A 420 -2.49 13.74 25.82
N THR A 421 -2.51 13.92 24.50
CA THR A 421 -2.52 12.80 23.55
C THR A 421 -1.12 12.24 23.31
N THR A 422 -1.04 10.91 23.27
CA THR A 422 0.10 10.17 22.72
C THR A 422 -0.18 9.69 21.28
N LEU A 423 -1.39 9.92 20.78
CA LEU A 423 -1.91 9.30 19.55
C LEU A 423 -1.56 10.09 18.28
N LEU A 424 -1.35 11.40 18.40
CA LEU A 424 -1.09 12.31 17.29
C LEU A 424 0.17 13.15 17.56
N PRO A 425 1.06 13.35 16.58
CA PRO A 425 2.26 14.14 16.78
C PRO A 425 1.92 15.61 16.95
N LYS A 426 2.76 16.34 17.69
CA LYS A 426 2.52 17.76 18.01
C LYS A 426 2.49 18.70 16.79
N VAL A 427 2.87 18.22 15.60
CA VAL A 427 2.88 18.96 14.34
C VAL A 427 1.63 18.74 13.49
N ASP A 428 0.75 17.85 13.95
CA ASP A 428 -0.49 17.48 13.26
C ASP A 428 -1.33 18.73 12.93
N PRO A 429 -1.88 18.84 11.70
CA PRO A 429 -2.77 19.92 11.30
C PRO A 429 -3.94 20.18 12.26
N ILE A 430 -4.44 19.15 12.93
CA ILE A 430 -5.49 19.24 13.94
C ILE A 430 -5.07 20.21 15.06
N PHE A 431 -3.82 20.12 15.53
CA PHE A 431 -3.30 20.96 16.62
C PHE A 431 -2.70 22.30 16.17
N ARG A 432 -2.73 22.60 14.87
CA ARG A 432 -2.23 23.90 14.39
C ARG A 432 -3.15 25.02 14.84
N ILE A 433 -2.53 26.06 15.39
CA ILE A 433 -3.23 27.27 15.85
C ILE A 433 -3.55 28.21 14.68
N GLN A 434 -2.76 28.12 13.60
CA GLN A 434 -2.88 28.96 12.41
C GLN A 434 -3.12 28.12 11.16
N VAL A 435 -3.86 28.70 10.21
CA VAL A 435 -4.10 28.16 8.87
C VAL A 435 -3.45 29.06 7.82
N THR A 436 -2.90 28.45 6.78
CA THR A 436 -2.34 29.16 5.61
C THR A 436 -3.40 29.20 4.53
N LEU A 437 -3.76 30.41 4.09
CA LEU A 437 -4.72 30.62 3.00
C LEU A 437 -4.07 30.33 1.64
N PRO A 438 -4.86 30.11 0.56
CA PRO A 438 -4.34 29.94 -0.80
C PRO A 438 -3.47 31.11 -1.28
N SER A 439 -3.68 32.30 -0.70
CA SER A 439 -2.86 33.50 -0.91
C SER A 439 -1.51 33.49 -0.19
N GLY A 440 -1.16 32.42 0.53
CA GLY A 440 0.06 32.30 1.35
C GLY A 440 -0.01 33.02 2.70
N LYS A 441 -1.03 33.87 2.94
CA LYS A 441 -1.22 34.57 4.22
C LYS A 441 -1.65 33.62 5.33
N ARG A 442 -1.09 33.79 6.53
CA ARG A 442 -1.46 33.00 7.72
C ARG A 442 -2.48 33.76 8.57
N ARG A 443 -3.49 33.04 9.07
CA ARG A 443 -4.44 33.56 10.08
C ARG A 443 -4.66 32.55 11.19
N MET A 444 -5.16 33.03 12.33
CA MET A 444 -5.63 32.16 13.41
C MET A 444 -6.83 31.34 12.95
N LYS A 445 -6.94 30.10 13.46
CA LYS A 445 -8.17 29.32 13.35
C LYS A 445 -9.30 30.03 14.09
N THR A 446 -10.49 29.96 13.54
CA THR A 446 -11.75 30.37 14.15
C THR A 446 -12.20 29.34 15.20
N ALA A 447 -13.19 29.68 16.02
CA ALA A 447 -13.77 28.74 16.99
C ALA A 447 -14.32 27.49 16.28
N GLN A 448 -14.99 27.68 15.14
CA GLN A 448 -15.50 26.60 14.31
C GLN A 448 -14.37 25.68 13.82
N GLU A 449 -13.29 26.22 13.25
CA GLU A 449 -12.17 25.41 12.75
C GLU A 449 -11.41 24.66 13.85
N PHE A 450 -11.38 25.18 15.08
CA PHE A 450 -10.85 24.44 16.22
C PHE A 450 -11.83 23.35 16.68
N GLY A 451 -13.13 23.65 16.70
CA GLY A 451 -14.15 22.67 17.04
C GLY A 451 -14.21 21.52 16.05
N ASP A 452 -14.13 21.79 14.74
CA ASP A 452 -14.07 20.75 13.69
C ASP A 452 -12.85 19.83 13.87
N ALA A 453 -11.69 20.42 14.20
CA ALA A 453 -10.47 19.67 14.47
C ALA A 453 -10.58 18.82 15.74
N LEU A 454 -11.21 19.37 16.79
CA LEU A 454 -11.44 18.65 18.06
C LEU A 454 -12.48 17.55 17.90
N MET A 455 -13.55 17.77 17.14
CA MET A 455 -14.55 16.77 16.79
C MET A 455 -13.92 15.62 16.00
N ALA A 456 -13.06 15.91 15.02
CA ALA A 456 -12.30 14.88 14.31
C ALA A 456 -11.38 14.07 15.26
N TYR A 457 -10.72 14.74 16.21
CA TYR A 457 -9.92 14.08 17.23
C TYR A 457 -10.76 13.19 18.17
N LEU A 458 -11.95 13.64 18.55
CA LEU A 458 -12.90 12.93 19.42
C LEU A 458 -13.75 11.91 18.67
N GLY A 459 -13.45 11.63 17.40
CA GLY A 459 -14.11 10.58 16.62
C GLY A 459 -15.51 10.95 16.13
N LYS A 460 -15.84 12.24 16.00
CA LYS A 460 -16.95 12.62 15.11
C LYS A 460 -16.57 12.14 13.72
N ARG A 461 -17.29 11.11 13.23
CA ARG A 461 -17.31 10.78 11.80
C ARG A 461 -17.49 12.10 11.07
N SER A 462 -16.53 12.47 10.23
CA SER A 462 -16.75 13.62 9.39
C SER A 462 -18.07 13.37 8.65
N ASP A 463 -19.00 14.32 8.65
CA ASP A 463 -20.18 14.29 7.76
C ASP A 463 -19.76 14.28 6.26
N ARG A 464 -18.44 14.22 5.97
CA ARG A 464 -17.83 14.15 4.65
C ARG A 464 -17.80 12.75 4.04
N THR A 465 -18.23 11.67 4.72
CA THR A 465 -18.29 10.31 4.13
C THR A 465 -19.61 9.99 3.42
N THR A 466 -20.29 10.99 2.85
CA THR A 466 -21.05 10.74 1.60
C THR A 466 -20.18 11.05 0.39
N LEU A 467 -19.02 10.39 0.31
CA LEU A 467 -18.47 10.03 -1.00
C LEU A 467 -19.42 8.98 -1.58
N LYS A 468 -20.45 9.52 -2.24
CA LYS A 468 -21.47 8.70 -2.89
C LYS A 468 -20.75 7.83 -3.92
N TYR A 469 -21.05 6.54 -3.90
CA TYR A 469 -20.67 5.59 -4.94
C TYR A 469 -20.93 6.14 -6.36
N ALA A 470 -21.96 6.99 -6.51
CA ALA A 470 -22.22 7.77 -7.72
C ALA A 470 -21.01 8.55 -8.26
N LYS A 471 -20.17 9.17 -7.41
CA LYS A 471 -18.96 9.87 -7.86
C LYS A 471 -17.94 8.91 -8.46
N PHE A 472 -17.80 7.72 -7.90
CA PHE A 472 -16.94 6.69 -8.45
C PHE A 472 -17.47 6.25 -9.83
N GLN A 473 -18.77 6.00 -9.96
CA GLN A 473 -19.40 5.68 -11.25
C GLN A 473 -19.19 6.79 -12.29
N GLU A 474 -19.40 8.06 -11.91
CA GLU A 474 -19.16 9.23 -12.76
C GLU A 474 -17.69 9.35 -13.21
N SER A 475 -16.73 9.09 -12.31
CA SER A 475 -15.30 9.12 -12.63
C SER A 475 -14.93 8.01 -13.62
N LEU A 476 -15.47 6.80 -13.47
CA LEU A 476 -15.27 5.72 -14.44
C LEU A 476 -15.81 6.09 -15.83
N GLU A 477 -17.01 6.64 -15.90
CA GLU A 477 -17.62 7.09 -17.17
C GLU A 477 -16.83 8.21 -17.85
N ARG A 478 -16.25 9.12 -17.06
CA ARG A 478 -15.45 10.22 -17.59
C ARG A 478 -14.12 9.73 -18.15
N LEU A 479 -13.43 8.90 -17.39
CA LEU A 479 -12.10 8.40 -17.76
C LEU A 479 -12.15 7.43 -18.95
N ARG A 480 -13.26 6.73 -19.17
CA ARG A 480 -13.47 5.89 -20.35
C ARG A 480 -13.54 6.69 -21.67
N LYS A 481 -13.87 7.98 -21.61
CA LYS A 481 -13.98 8.86 -22.79
C LYS A 481 -12.65 9.52 -23.19
N ILE A 482 -11.60 9.32 -22.39
CA ILE A 482 -10.25 9.85 -22.59
C ILE A 482 -9.38 8.69 -23.08
#